data_AF-A0A949Z6J1-F1
#
_entry.id   AF-A0A949Z6J1-F1
#
_cell.length_a   1.000
_cell.length_b   1.000
_cell.length_c   1.000
_cell.angle_alpha   90.00
_cell.angle_beta   90.00
_cell.angle_gamma   90.00
#
_symmetry.space_group_name_H-M   'P 1'
#
loop_
_entity.id
_entity.type
_entity.pdbx_description
1 polymer ?
#
loop_
_entity_poly.entity_id
_entity_poly.type
_entity_poly.pdbx_seq_one_letter_code
_entity_poly.pdbx_strand_id
1 'polypeptide(L)'
;NQGSAIADIADIAILPVVGPEVLAGSTRLKSATAQKLVLNMLTTASMIRLGKCYQNLMVDLNPANVKLIARAARIVMLATGCAAEQAREALKRTDNDVKLAILMTVTGMPIEEAKLALRSAGGFLRKAIARSI
;
A
#
# COMPACT_ATOMS: atom_id res chain seq x y z
N ASN A 1 -15.91 -0.66 25.27
CA ASN A 1 -16.24 -1.27 26.58
C ASN A 1 -16.57 -2.73 26.36
N GLN A 2 -16.21 -3.60 27.29
CA GLN A 2 -16.68 -4.99 27.25
C GLN A 2 -18.21 -5.02 27.39
N GLY A 3 -18.88 -5.93 26.67
CA GLY A 3 -20.34 -6.05 26.68
C GLY A 3 -21.10 -4.81 26.16
N SER A 4 -20.52 -4.06 25.22
CA SER A 4 -21.24 -2.95 24.59
C SER A 4 -22.28 -3.45 23.61
N ALA A 5 -23.45 -2.82 23.53
CA ALA A 5 -24.53 -3.20 22.60
C ALA A 5 -24.08 -3.30 21.13
N ILE A 6 -23.15 -2.46 20.67
CA ILE A 6 -22.59 -2.54 19.31
C ILE A 6 -21.78 -3.82 19.06
N ALA A 7 -21.24 -4.43 20.10
CA ALA A 7 -20.49 -5.69 20.00
C ALA A 7 -21.44 -6.87 19.85
N ASP A 8 -22.61 -6.83 20.48
CA ASP A 8 -23.62 -7.89 20.40
C ASP A 8 -24.30 -7.96 19.03
N ILE A 9 -24.29 -6.85 18.28
CA ILE A 9 -24.87 -6.74 16.94
C ILE A 9 -23.85 -7.11 15.84
N ALA A 10 -22.55 -6.98 16.11
CA ALA A 10 -21.51 -7.15 15.10
C ALA A 10 -20.98 -8.58 15.02
N ASP A 11 -20.75 -9.09 13.81
CA ASP A 11 -20.11 -10.40 13.60
C ASP A 11 -18.69 -10.47 14.17
N ILE A 12 -17.96 -9.36 14.14
CA ILE A 12 -16.59 -9.24 14.65
C ILE A 12 -16.48 -7.97 15.50
N ALA A 13 -16.33 -8.16 16.81
CA ALA A 13 -16.12 -7.08 17.77
C ALA A 13 -14.63 -6.87 18.08
N ILE A 14 -14.10 -5.67 17.80
CA ILE A 14 -12.72 -5.27 18.17
C ILE A 14 -12.82 -4.32 19.38
N LEU A 15 -12.48 -4.81 20.57
CA LEU A 15 -12.75 -4.13 21.85
C LEU A 15 -11.46 -3.78 22.61
N PRO A 16 -10.65 -2.82 22.15
CA PRO A 16 -9.44 -2.40 22.87
C PRO A 16 -9.83 -1.67 24.16
N VAL A 17 -9.51 -2.28 25.31
CA VAL A 17 -9.76 -1.69 26.63
C VAL A 17 -8.57 -0.82 27.02
N VAL A 18 -8.74 0.51 26.96
CA VAL A 18 -7.67 1.49 27.23
C VAL A 18 -7.67 2.05 28.66
N GLY A 19 -8.66 1.66 29.48
CA GLY A 19 -8.88 2.17 30.83
C GLY A 19 -9.36 3.63 30.89
N PRO A 20 -9.51 4.20 32.11
CA PRO A 20 -10.00 5.57 32.30
C PRO A 20 -9.10 6.62 31.65
N GLU A 21 -9.69 7.65 31.06
CA GLU A 21 -8.94 8.76 30.46
C GLU A 21 -8.38 9.70 31.54
N VAL A 22 -7.26 10.38 31.25
CA VAL A 22 -6.65 11.34 32.18
C VAL A 22 -7.59 12.52 32.49
N LEU A 23 -8.35 12.95 31.48
CA LEU A 23 -9.49 13.84 31.65
C LEU A 23 -10.75 12.98 31.58
N ALA A 24 -11.47 12.88 32.70
CA ALA A 24 -12.65 12.03 32.82
C ALA A 24 -13.63 12.24 31.64
N GLY A 25 -13.93 11.17 30.92
CA GLY A 25 -14.85 11.17 29.77
C GLY A 25 -14.27 11.68 28.44
N SER A 26 -13.04 12.20 28.39
CA SER A 26 -12.43 12.72 27.15
C SER A 26 -11.90 11.61 26.25
N THR A 27 -12.80 10.85 25.62
CA THR A 27 -12.48 9.67 24.78
C THR A 27 -11.67 10.00 23.52
N ARG A 28 -11.54 11.28 23.14
CA ARG A 28 -10.65 11.73 22.06
C ARG A 28 -9.16 11.43 22.32
N LEU A 29 -8.81 11.03 23.54
CA LEU A 29 -7.45 10.70 23.96
C LEU A 29 -7.12 9.23 23.64
N LYS A 30 -7.07 8.35 24.65
CA LYS A 30 -6.64 6.96 24.44
C LYS A 30 -7.60 6.19 23.55
N SER A 31 -8.90 6.38 23.74
CA SER A 31 -9.92 5.63 23.01
C SER A 31 -9.89 5.93 21.50
N ALA A 32 -9.85 7.21 21.12
CA ALA A 32 -9.71 7.60 19.71
C ALA A 32 -8.34 7.24 19.12
N THR A 33 -7.27 7.28 19.93
CA THR A 33 -5.95 6.78 19.49
C THR A 33 -6.00 5.29 19.16
N ALA A 34 -6.63 4.48 20.02
CA ALA A 34 -6.83 3.06 19.77
C ALA A 34 -7.65 2.82 18.49
N GLN A 35 -8.74 3.58 18.29
CA GLN A 35 -9.55 3.51 17.07
C GLN A 35 -8.72 3.84 15.81
N LYS A 36 -7.92 4.91 15.83
CA LYS A 36 -7.02 5.26 14.73
C LYS A 36 -6.05 4.12 14.40
N LEU A 37 -5.45 3.50 15.42
CA LEU A 37 -4.52 2.40 15.21
C LEU A 37 -5.22 1.18 14.60
N VAL A 38 -6.40 0.82 15.11
CA VAL A 38 -7.21 -0.29 14.55
C VAL A 38 -7.59 -0.01 13.10
N LEU A 39 -8.11 1.19 12.79
CA LEU A 39 -8.48 1.56 11.41
C LEU A 39 -7.27 1.57 10.47
N ASN A 40 -6.12 2.05 10.94
CA ASN A 40 -4.88 2.00 10.17
C ASN A 40 -4.44 0.55 9.90
N MET A 41 -4.56 -0.34 10.89
CA MET A 41 -4.23 -1.76 10.73
C MET A 41 -5.17 -2.43 9.73
N LEU A 42 -6.49 -2.26 9.87
CA LEU A 42 -7.48 -2.86 8.98
C LEU A 42 -7.26 -2.44 7.52
N THR A 43 -7.14 -1.14 7.28
CA THR A 43 -6.95 -0.60 5.92
C THR A 43 -5.60 -0.99 5.34
N THR A 44 -4.50 -0.86 6.10
CA THR A 44 -3.16 -1.19 5.63
C THR A 44 -3.02 -2.69 5.34
N ALA A 45 -3.44 -3.55 6.26
CA ALA A 45 -3.39 -5.00 6.08
C ALA A 45 -4.24 -5.44 4.88
N SER A 46 -5.44 -4.88 4.72
CA SER A 46 -6.30 -5.17 3.57
C SER A 46 -5.65 -4.76 2.25
N MET A 47 -5.08 -3.54 2.17
CA MET A 47 -4.41 -3.07 0.95
C MET A 47 -3.16 -3.88 0.60
N ILE A 48 -2.40 -4.35 1.60
CA ILE A 48 -1.30 -5.29 1.38
C ILE A 48 -1.82 -6.59 0.78
N ARG A 49 -2.90 -7.16 1.32
CA ARG A 49 -3.52 -8.39 0.80
C ARG A 49 -4.12 -8.22 -0.60
N LEU A 50 -4.51 -7.01 -0.99
CA LEU A 50 -4.96 -6.65 -2.34
C LEU A 50 -3.80 -6.34 -3.30
N GLY A 51 -2.54 -6.54 -2.90
CA GLY A 51 -1.38 -6.36 -3.76
C GLY A 51 -1.02 -4.90 -4.03
N LYS A 52 -1.45 -3.96 -3.18
CA LYS A 52 -1.11 -2.51 -3.29
C LYS A 52 0.33 -2.19 -2.83
N CYS A 53 1.01 -3.17 -2.24
CA CYS A 53 2.40 -3.09 -1.82
C CYS A 53 3.26 -4.16 -2.48
N TYR A 54 4.55 -3.88 -2.63
CA TYR A 54 5.58 -4.84 -2.99
C TYR A 54 6.68 -4.78 -1.94
N GLN A 55 6.96 -5.93 -1.30
CA GLN A 55 7.73 -5.94 -0.04
C GLN A 55 7.08 -4.99 0.97
N ASN A 56 7.84 -4.01 1.50
CA ASN A 56 7.34 -2.94 2.36
C ASN A 56 7.12 -1.60 1.62
N LEU A 57 7.19 -1.60 0.29
CA LEU A 57 7.03 -0.42 -0.55
C LEU A 57 5.58 -0.28 -1.03
N MET A 58 5.00 0.90 -0.85
CA MET A 58 3.68 1.25 -1.40
C MET A 58 3.85 1.57 -2.89
N VAL A 59 3.51 0.62 -3.76
CA VAL A 59 3.72 0.71 -5.22
C VAL A 59 2.47 1.13 -5.99
N ASP A 60 1.34 1.30 -5.31
CA ASP A 60 0.06 1.72 -5.90
C ASP A 60 -0.32 3.10 -5.34
N LEU A 61 0.49 4.11 -5.70
CA LEU A 61 0.29 5.51 -5.32
C LEU A 61 -0.01 6.35 -6.55
N ASN A 62 -0.83 7.39 -6.39
CA ASN A 62 -1.08 8.40 -7.42
C ASN A 62 -0.11 9.59 -7.26
N PRO A 63 0.87 9.79 -8.17
CA PRO A 63 1.89 10.82 -8.03
C PRO A 63 1.42 12.23 -8.42
N ALA A 64 0.40 12.76 -7.75
CA ALA A 64 -0.27 14.01 -8.13
C ALA A 64 0.52 15.32 -7.84
N ASN A 65 1.73 15.24 -7.27
CA ASN A 65 2.55 16.41 -6.97
C ASN A 65 4.05 16.07 -7.00
N VAL A 66 4.89 17.09 -7.08
CA VAL A 66 6.36 16.95 -7.18
C VAL A 66 6.96 16.07 -6.08
N LYS A 67 6.42 16.12 -4.85
CA LYS A 67 6.86 15.27 -3.74
C LYS A 67 6.53 13.79 -4.00
N LEU A 68 5.32 13.49 -4.49
CA LEU A 68 4.90 12.12 -4.77
C LEU A 68 5.57 11.57 -6.04
N ILE A 69 5.85 12.41 -7.04
CA ILE A 69 6.66 12.01 -8.21
C ILE A 69 8.07 11.62 -7.76
N ALA A 70 8.72 12.45 -6.93
CA ALA A 70 10.03 12.12 -6.37
C ALA A 70 9.99 10.85 -5.51
N ARG A 71 8.90 10.62 -4.77
CA ARG A 71 8.67 9.39 -4.00
C ARG A 71 8.53 8.17 -4.91
N ALA A 72 7.77 8.27 -6.00
CA ALA A 72 7.60 7.21 -6.97
C ALA A 72 8.95 6.78 -7.56
N ALA A 73 9.78 7.75 -7.98
CA ALA A 73 11.12 7.45 -8.50
C ALA A 73 11.99 6.70 -7.48
N ARG A 74 12.00 7.14 -6.20
CA ARG A 74 12.70 6.44 -5.12
C ARG A 74 12.18 5.02 -4.90
N ILE A 75 10.87 4.79 -5.00
CA ILE A 75 10.28 3.46 -4.86
C ILE A 75 10.76 2.53 -5.98
N VAL A 76 10.79 3.01 -7.23
CA VAL A 76 11.32 2.22 -8.36
C VAL A 76 12.79 1.87 -8.10
N MET A 77 13.63 2.84 -7.75
CA MET A 77 15.05 2.61 -7.43
C MET A 77 15.23 1.57 -6.31
N LEU A 78 14.48 1.69 -5.21
CA LEU A 78 14.58 0.75 -4.09
C LEU A 78 14.11 -0.66 -4.45
N ALA A 79 13.12 -0.79 -5.34
CA ALA A 79 12.57 -2.07 -5.73
C ALA A 79 13.45 -2.81 -6.76
N THR A 80 14.23 -2.08 -7.57
CA THR A 80 14.95 -2.64 -8.73
C THR A 80 16.47 -2.48 -8.66
N GLY A 81 16.98 -1.57 -7.83
CA GLY A 81 18.40 -1.21 -7.78
C GLY A 81 18.87 -0.32 -8.94
N CYS A 82 17.96 0.18 -9.79
CA CYS A 82 18.34 1.01 -10.94
C CYS A 82 18.75 2.44 -10.55
N ALA A 83 19.41 3.13 -11.48
CA ALA A 83 19.80 4.53 -11.29
C ALA A 83 18.57 5.48 -11.35
N ALA A 84 18.70 6.67 -10.74
CA ALA A 84 17.61 7.64 -10.67
C ALA A 84 17.06 8.05 -12.04
N GLU A 85 17.92 8.21 -13.05
CA GLU A 85 17.50 8.55 -14.40
C GLU A 85 16.68 7.43 -15.06
N GLN A 86 17.11 6.17 -14.90
CA GLN A 86 16.36 5.01 -15.38
C GLN A 86 14.99 4.90 -14.72
N ALA A 87 14.90 5.16 -13.41
CA ALA A 87 13.63 5.17 -12.69
C ALA A 87 12.68 6.25 -13.21
N ARG A 88 13.18 7.47 -13.47
CA ARG A 88 12.39 8.57 -14.02
C ARG A 88 11.90 8.29 -15.43
N GLU A 89 12.76 7.70 -16.26
CA GLU A 89 12.40 7.31 -17.62
C GLU A 89 11.32 6.22 -17.61
N ALA A 90 11.47 5.19 -16.77
CA ALA A 90 10.48 4.13 -16.62
C ALA A 90 9.12 4.69 -16.16
N LEU A 91 9.11 5.60 -15.20
CA LEU A 91 7.88 6.28 -14.75
C LEU A 91 7.25 7.12 -15.87
N LYS A 92 8.05 7.87 -16.64
CA LYS A 92 7.54 8.65 -17.77
C LYS A 92 6.90 7.76 -18.84
N ARG A 93 7.52 6.61 -19.14
CA ARG A 93 7.01 5.64 -20.12
C ARG A 93 5.71 4.97 -19.68
N THR A 94 5.47 4.89 -18.37
CA THR A 94 4.33 4.18 -17.76
C THR A 94 3.26 5.11 -17.24
N ASP A 95 3.30 6.39 -17.63
CA ASP A 95 2.39 7.44 -17.13
C ASP A 95 2.32 7.47 -15.59
N ASN A 96 3.50 7.35 -14.96
CA ASN A 96 3.72 7.29 -13.53
C ASN A 96 3.13 6.06 -12.80
N ASP A 97 2.73 5.00 -13.51
CA ASP A 97 2.37 3.71 -12.89
C ASP A 97 3.64 3.03 -12.34
N VAL A 98 3.79 3.08 -11.01
CA VAL A 98 4.97 2.56 -10.31
C VAL A 98 5.07 1.03 -10.39
N LYS A 99 3.96 0.29 -10.37
CA LYS A 99 4.01 -1.18 -10.50
C LYS A 99 4.50 -1.57 -11.88
N LEU A 100 3.98 -0.92 -12.91
CA LEU A 100 4.35 -1.17 -14.29
C LEU A 100 5.81 -0.78 -14.54
N ALA A 101 6.24 0.38 -14.01
CA ALA A 101 7.63 0.82 -14.10
C ALA A 101 8.60 -0.20 -13.48
N ILE A 102 8.29 -0.70 -12.27
CA ILE A 102 9.10 -1.74 -11.61
C ILE A 102 9.12 -3.02 -12.45
N LEU A 103 7.97 -3.51 -12.91
CA LEU A 103 7.88 -4.74 -13.69
C LEU A 103 8.72 -4.65 -14.96
N MET A 104 8.58 -3.57 -15.73
CA MET A 104 9.36 -3.34 -16.96
C MET A 104 10.85 -3.25 -16.67
N THR A 105 11.24 -2.59 -15.57
CA THR A 105 12.65 -2.41 -15.21
C THR A 105 13.30 -3.73 -14.78
N VAL A 106 12.57 -4.60 -14.09
CA VAL A 106 13.07 -5.90 -13.62
C VAL A 106 13.12 -6.95 -14.74
N THR A 107 12.10 -6.97 -15.60
CA THR A 107 11.94 -8.04 -16.61
C THR A 107 12.45 -7.65 -18.00
N GLY A 108 12.65 -6.35 -18.28
CA GLY A 108 12.97 -5.85 -19.61
C GLY A 108 11.79 -5.89 -20.60
N MET A 109 10.60 -6.30 -20.16
CA MET A 109 9.43 -6.46 -21.04
C MET A 109 8.98 -5.13 -21.66
N PRO A 110 8.49 -5.15 -22.91
CA PRO A 110 7.74 -4.03 -23.49
C PRO A 110 6.50 -3.70 -22.66
N ILE A 111 6.06 -2.44 -22.74
CA ILE A 111 4.97 -1.91 -21.91
C ILE A 111 3.66 -2.70 -22.03
N GLU A 112 3.28 -3.11 -23.23
CA GLU A 112 2.01 -3.82 -23.45
C GLU A 112 2.04 -5.25 -22.89
N GLU A 113 3.18 -5.93 -23.00
CA GLU A 113 3.40 -7.24 -22.38
C GLU A 113 3.39 -7.14 -20.86
N ALA A 114 4.09 -6.15 -20.30
CA ALA A 114 4.12 -5.91 -18.86
C ALA A 114 2.72 -5.58 -18.30
N LYS A 115 1.93 -4.77 -19.02
CA LYS A 115 0.51 -4.51 -18.66
C LYS A 115 -0.30 -5.79 -18.63
N LEU A 116 -0.16 -6.65 -19.64
CA LEU A 116 -0.86 -7.92 -19.70
C LEU A 116 -0.44 -8.85 -18.56
N ALA A 117 0.86 -9.00 -18.31
CA ALA A 117 1.40 -9.81 -17.23
C ALA A 117 0.88 -9.35 -15.86
N LEU A 118 0.85 -8.04 -15.60
CA LEU A 118 0.34 -7.48 -14.35
C LEU A 118 -1.17 -7.73 -14.19
N ARG A 119 -1.96 -7.61 -15.27
CA ARG A 119 -3.40 -7.93 -15.27
C ARG A 119 -3.63 -9.42 -14.99
N SER A 120 -2.92 -10.31 -15.69
CA SER A 120 -3.01 -11.77 -15.51
C SER A 120 -2.55 -12.23 -14.12
N ALA A 121 -1.74 -11.42 -13.43
CA ALA A 121 -1.35 -11.62 -12.04
C ALA A 121 -2.35 -11.02 -11.02
N GLY A 122 -3.47 -10.44 -11.47
CA GLY A 122 -4.47 -9.79 -10.62
C GLY A 122 -3.94 -8.51 -9.95
N GLY A 123 -2.98 -7.83 -10.58
CA GLY A 123 -2.34 -6.61 -10.03
C GLY A 123 -1.27 -6.87 -8.96
N PHE A 124 -0.93 -8.13 -8.68
CA PHE A 124 0.13 -8.49 -7.73
C PHE A 124 1.51 -8.50 -8.41
N LEU A 125 2.29 -7.47 -8.14
CA LEU A 125 3.62 -7.29 -8.74
C LEU A 125 4.56 -8.48 -8.50
N ARG A 126 4.59 -9.05 -7.28
CA ARG A 126 5.41 -10.24 -6.98
C ARG A 126 5.03 -11.45 -7.85
N LYS A 127 3.73 -11.67 -8.09
CA LYS A 127 3.26 -12.77 -8.94
C LYS A 127 3.58 -12.51 -10.41
N ALA A 128 3.51 -11.25 -10.86
CA ALA A 128 3.87 -10.87 -12.22
C ALA A 128 5.35 -11.15 -12.49
N ILE A 129 6.26 -10.66 -11.62
CA ILE A 129 7.70 -10.88 -11.75
C ILE A 129 8.05 -12.38 -11.78
N ALA A 130 7.49 -13.17 -10.85
CA ALA A 130 7.80 -14.60 -10.74
C ALA A 130 7.28 -15.46 -11.92
N ARG A 131 6.41 -14.92 -12.78
CA ARG A 131 5.92 -15.59 -14.00
C ARG A 131 6.67 -15.14 -15.26
N SER A 132 7.49 -14.10 -15.14
CA SER A 132 8.20 -13.42 -16.23
C SER A 132 9.70 -13.73 -16.26
N ILE A 133 10.20 -14.48 -15.29
CA ILE A 133 11.59 -14.96 -15.13
C ILE A 133 11.50 -16.48 -14.96
#